data_AF-A0A9N7RKB8-F1
#
_entry.id   AF-A0A9N7RKB8-F1
#
_cell.length_a   1.000
_cell.length_b   1.000
_cell.length_c   1.000
_cell.angle_alpha   90.00
_cell.angle_beta   90.00
_cell.angle_gamma   90.00
#
_symmetry.space_group_name_H-M   'P 1'
#
loop_
_entity.id
_entity.type
_entity.pdbx_description
1 polymer ?
#
loop_
_entity_poly.entity_id
_entity_poly.type
_entity_poly.pdbx_seq_one_letter_code
_entity_poly.pdbx_strand_id
1 'polypeptide(L)'
;MSPAHIQNCDLHEGDWGKVGSVIFWNYTHDGKERVAKEIIEAIDEEKKSVTFKVIEGDLMELYATLKIIVHVDTSGDDNLVTWTFEYEKKSEDVADPHTLMEFCLKVTKDIEAHHLPKA
;
A
#
# COMPACT_ATOMS: atom_id res chain seq x y z
N MET A 1 -8.38 4.69 9.77
CA MET A 1 -9.19 4.15 8.65
C MET A 1 -9.31 5.21 7.59
N SER A 2 -9.42 4.85 6.29
CA SER A 2 -9.48 5.82 5.18
C SER A 2 -10.58 5.46 4.16
N PRO A 3 -11.88 5.46 4.53
CA PRO A 3 -12.96 4.92 3.69
C PRO A 3 -13.20 5.70 2.38
N ALA A 4 -12.78 6.97 2.30
CA ALA A 4 -12.86 7.75 1.07
C ALA A 4 -11.82 7.30 0.02
N HIS A 5 -10.71 6.71 0.46
CA HIS A 5 -9.61 6.28 -0.41
C HIS A 5 -9.62 4.76 -0.61
N ILE A 6 -9.92 3.97 0.43
CA ILE A 6 -9.96 2.50 0.41
C ILE A 6 -11.35 2.06 0.85
N GLN A 7 -12.10 1.48 -0.09
CA GLN A 7 -13.47 1.04 0.13
C GLN A 7 -13.54 -0.40 0.62
N ASN A 8 -12.55 -1.22 0.27
CA ASN A 8 -12.55 -2.64 0.65
C ASN A 8 -11.14 -3.22 0.81
N CYS A 9 -11.01 -4.21 1.69
CA CYS A 9 -9.81 -4.99 1.95
C CYS A 9 -10.21 -6.42 2.30
N ASP A 10 -10.14 -7.32 1.34
CA ASP A 10 -10.55 -8.71 1.48
C ASP A 10 -9.34 -9.64 1.47
N LEU A 11 -9.35 -10.63 2.36
CA LEU A 11 -8.42 -11.76 2.29
C LEU A 11 -8.94 -12.76 1.28
N HIS A 12 -8.20 -12.96 0.20
CA HIS A 12 -8.53 -13.95 -0.81
C HIS A 12 -7.91 -15.31 -0.51
N GLU A 13 -6.65 -15.33 -0.04
CA GLU A 13 -5.92 -16.57 0.26
C GLU A 13 -5.01 -16.39 1.48
N GLY A 14 -4.82 -17.46 2.26
CA GLY A 14 -3.94 -17.45 3.43
C GLY A 14 -4.61 -16.90 4.68
N ASP A 15 -3.82 -16.20 5.51
CA ASP A 15 -4.22 -15.67 6.81
C ASP A 15 -3.69 -14.24 6.99
N TRP A 16 -4.49 -13.37 7.61
CA TRP A 16 -4.07 -11.99 7.89
C TRP A 16 -2.73 -11.94 8.64
N GLY A 17 -1.80 -11.13 8.14
CA GLY A 17 -0.48 -10.93 8.75
C GLY A 17 0.50 -12.08 8.52
N LYS A 18 0.30 -12.94 7.51
CA LYS A 18 1.25 -14.00 7.12
C LYS A 18 1.81 -13.77 5.72
N VAL A 19 3.12 -13.95 5.58
CA VAL A 19 3.81 -13.99 4.28
C VAL A 19 3.19 -15.06 3.40
N GLY A 20 2.97 -14.74 2.13
CA GLY A 20 2.29 -15.58 1.14
C GLY A 20 0.78 -15.35 1.06
N SER A 21 0.18 -14.61 1.99
CA SER A 21 -1.25 -14.31 1.96
C SER A 21 -1.58 -13.31 0.86
N VAL A 22 -2.77 -13.46 0.29
CA VAL A 22 -3.24 -12.68 -0.85
C VAL A 22 -4.39 -11.79 -0.42
N ILE A 23 -4.21 -10.48 -0.62
CA ILE A 23 -5.16 -9.43 -0.26
C ILE A 23 -5.69 -8.79 -1.54
N PHE A 24 -6.98 -8.47 -1.53
CA PHE A 24 -7.65 -7.75 -2.60
C PHE A 24 -8.18 -6.42 -2.09
N TRP A 25 -7.89 -5.36 -2.82
CA TRP A 25 -8.23 -3.99 -2.49
C TRP A 25 -9.20 -3.42 -3.52
N ASN A 26 -10.25 -2.76 -3.04
CA ASN A 26 -11.00 -1.78 -3.83
C ASN A 26 -10.64 -0.39 -3.30
N TYR A 27 -10.14 0.48 -4.17
CA TYR A 27 -9.69 1.81 -3.80
C TYR A 27 -10.04 2.84 -4.87
N THR A 28 -10.09 4.11 -4.48
CA THR A 28 -10.35 5.22 -5.39
C THR A 28 -9.09 6.06 -5.55
N HIS A 29 -8.56 6.12 -6.76
CA HIS A 29 -7.34 6.86 -7.10
C HIS A 29 -7.61 7.76 -8.30
N ASP A 30 -7.34 9.07 -8.14
CA ASP A 30 -7.66 10.13 -9.11
C ASP A 30 -9.14 10.15 -9.53
N GLY A 31 -10.03 9.95 -8.54
CA GLY A 31 -11.48 9.95 -8.73
C GLY A 31 -12.03 8.74 -9.50
N LYS A 32 -11.19 7.73 -9.76
CA LYS A 32 -11.59 6.48 -10.42
C LYS A 32 -11.48 5.33 -9.44
N GLU A 33 -12.51 4.49 -9.41
CA GLU A 33 -12.46 3.20 -8.74
C GLU A 33 -11.44 2.30 -9.44
N ARG A 34 -10.64 1.60 -8.65
CA ARG A 34 -9.58 0.69 -9.07
C ARG A 34 -9.50 -0.49 -8.13
N VAL A 35 -8.86 -1.54 -8.62
CA VAL A 35 -8.58 -2.76 -7.87
C VAL A 35 -7.09 -3.10 -7.89
N ALA A 36 -6.63 -3.72 -6.80
CA ALA A 36 -5.30 -4.28 -6.72
C ALA A 36 -5.37 -5.59 -5.94
N LYS A 37 -4.74 -6.63 -6.48
CA LYS A 37 -4.52 -7.88 -5.78
C LYS A 37 -3.04 -7.98 -5.48
N GLU A 38 -2.72 -8.21 -4.22
CA GLU A 38 -1.37 -8.18 -3.71
C GLU A 38 -1.07 -9.44 -2.92
N ILE A 39 0.17 -9.90 -2.97
CA ILE A 39 0.70 -10.92 -2.06
C ILE A 39 1.60 -10.25 -1.04
N ILE A 40 1.48 -10.64 0.23
CA ILE A 40 2.44 -10.27 1.26
C ILE A 40 3.74 -11.02 0.98
N GLU A 41 4.72 -10.33 0.41
CA GLU A 41 6.00 -10.93 0.01
C GLU A 41 6.97 -11.06 1.19
N ALA A 42 6.95 -10.10 2.12
CA ALA A 42 7.79 -10.13 3.31
C ALA A 42 7.15 -9.39 4.49
N ILE A 43 7.46 -9.83 5.71
CA ILE A 43 7.18 -9.14 6.97
C ILE A 43 8.46 -9.20 7.80
N ASP A 44 8.88 -8.05 8.31
CA ASP A 44 9.96 -7.92 9.29
C ASP A 44 9.36 -7.28 10.55
N GLU A 45 9.03 -8.11 11.55
CA GLU A 45 8.41 -7.64 12.78
C GLU A 45 9.33 -6.75 13.62
N GLU A 46 10.64 -7.04 13.62
CA GLU A 46 11.64 -6.28 14.37
C GLU A 46 11.75 -4.85 13.81
N LYS A 47 11.84 -4.74 12.49
CA LYS A 47 11.87 -3.44 11.80
C LYS A 47 10.49 -2.82 11.57
N LYS A 48 9.40 -3.50 11.93
CA LYS A 48 8.02 -3.06 11.61
C LYS A 48 7.86 -2.73 10.12
N SER A 49 8.27 -3.65 9.26
CA SER A 49 8.20 -3.51 7.80
C SER A 49 7.31 -4.58 7.18
N VAL A 50 6.54 -4.20 6.17
CA VAL A 50 5.77 -5.13 5.33
C VAL A 50 6.01 -4.79 3.86
N THR A 51 6.25 -5.81 3.04
CA THR A 51 6.38 -5.70 1.59
C THR A 51 5.20 -6.39 0.91
N PHE A 52 4.46 -5.63 0.12
CA PHE A 52 3.40 -6.10 -0.74
C PHE A 52 3.90 -6.14 -2.18
N LYS A 53 3.63 -7.22 -2.90
CA LYS A 53 3.86 -7.32 -4.33
C LYS A 53 2.51 -7.34 -5.04
N VAL A 54 2.30 -6.39 -5.94
CA VAL A 54 1.09 -6.36 -6.78
C VAL A 54 1.20 -7.47 -7.82
N ILE A 55 0.15 -8.29 -7.90
CA ILE A 55 0.09 -9.46 -8.79
C ILE A 55 -1.02 -9.34 -9.84
N GLU A 56 -2.11 -8.63 -9.55
CA GLU A 56 -3.22 -8.37 -10.49
C GLU A 56 -3.87 -7.00 -10.21
N GLY A 57 -4.66 -6.50 -11.16
CA GLY A 57 -5.43 -5.24 -11.03
C GLY A 57 -4.91 -4.10 -11.91
N ASP A 58 -5.52 -2.92 -11.80
CA ASP A 58 -5.31 -1.79 -12.71
C ASP A 58 -3.85 -1.32 -12.80
N LEU A 59 -3.10 -1.44 -11.70
CA LEU A 59 -1.68 -1.05 -11.66
C LEU A 59 -0.82 -1.94 -12.56
N MET A 60 -1.21 -3.20 -12.75
CA MET A 60 -0.51 -4.13 -13.62
C MET A 60 -0.71 -3.81 -15.10
N GLU A 61 -1.59 -2.88 -15.48
CA GLU A 61 -1.67 -2.38 -16.86
C GLU A 61 -0.53 -1.41 -17.20
N LEU A 62 0.05 -0.75 -16.18
CA LEU A 62 1.07 0.28 -16.33
C LEU A 62 2.47 -0.24 -15.99
N TYR A 63 2.55 -1.08 -14.95
CA TYR A 63 3.82 -1.57 -14.42
C TYR A 63 3.95 -3.08 -14.66
N ALA A 64 5.10 -3.51 -15.13
CA ALA A 64 5.45 -4.92 -15.30
C ALA A 64 5.69 -5.57 -13.94
N THR A 65 6.30 -4.82 -13.02
CA THR A 65 6.42 -5.18 -11.61
C THR A 65 6.14 -3.95 -10.75
N LEU A 66 5.49 -4.15 -9.61
CA LEU A 66 5.30 -3.13 -8.60
C LEU A 66 5.30 -3.78 -7.22
N LYS A 67 6.20 -3.31 -6.36
CA LYS A 67 6.24 -3.62 -4.93
C LYS A 67 6.03 -2.35 -4.13
N ILE A 68 5.30 -2.50 -3.04
CA ILE A 68 4.98 -1.44 -2.10
C ILE A 68 5.49 -1.88 -0.73
N ILE A 69 6.41 -1.11 -0.17
CA ILE A 69 7.02 -1.39 1.12
C ILE A 69 6.59 -0.30 2.09
N VAL A 70 6.10 -0.71 3.26
CA VAL A 70 5.74 0.17 4.36
C VAL A 70 6.63 -0.15 5.54
N HIS A 71 7.38 0.84 6.01
CA HIS A 71 8.25 0.73 7.18
C HIS A 71 7.86 1.76 8.23
N VAL A 72 7.79 1.34 9.49
CA VAL A 72 7.49 2.22 10.61
C VAL A 72 8.68 2.29 11.57
N ASP A 73 9.37 3.42 11.59
CA ASP A 73 10.44 3.69 12.56
C ASP A 73 9.85 4.34 13.81
N THR A 74 10.14 3.75 14.97
CA THR A 74 9.70 4.22 16.29
C THR A 74 10.89 4.33 17.25
N SER A 75 12.11 4.46 16.72
CA SER A 75 13.34 4.45 17.52
C SER A 75 13.72 5.83 18.09
N GLY A 76 13.17 6.91 17.53
CA GLY A 76 13.39 8.29 17.97
C GLY A 76 12.22 8.87 18.77
N ASP A 77 12.25 10.20 18.95
CA ASP A 77 11.19 10.95 19.63
C ASP A 77 9.90 11.01 18.80
N ASP A 78 10.04 10.93 17.47
CA ASP A 78 8.94 10.91 16.51
C ASP A 78 8.78 9.52 15.88
N ASN A 79 7.54 9.16 15.55
CA ASN A 79 7.26 7.98 14.72
C ASN A 79 7.26 8.38 13.25
N LEU A 80 7.96 7.63 12.40
CA LEU A 80 8.07 7.89 10.97
C LEU A 80 7.53 6.71 10.17
N VAL A 81 6.67 7.01 9.19
CA VAL A 81 6.18 6.02 8.21
C VAL A 81 6.85 6.31 6.87
N THR A 82 7.59 5.33 6.35
CA THR A 82 8.22 5.41 5.03
C THR A 82 7.51 4.47 4.06
N TRP A 83 7.02 5.04 2.96
CA TRP A 83 6.55 4.28 1.80
C TRP A 83 7.64 4.22 0.74
N THR A 84 7.95 3.03 0.24
CA THR A 84 8.89 2.82 -0.87
C THR A 84 8.20 2.04 -1.98
N PHE A 85 8.35 2.50 -3.22
CA PHE A 85 7.89 1.78 -4.40
C PHE A 85 9.09 1.28 -5.20
N GLU A 86 9.12 -0.02 -5.47
CA GLU A 86 10.06 -0.64 -6.41
C GLU A 86 9.26 -1.10 -7.61
N TYR A 87 9.58 -0.61 -8.81
CA TYR A 87 8.76 -0.86 -9.98
C TYR A 87 9.55 -0.92 -11.27
N GLU A 88 8.97 -1.63 -12.24
CA GLU A 88 9.39 -1.65 -13.63
C GLU A 88 8.22 -1.21 -14.50
N LYS A 89 8.41 -0.16 -15.30
CA LYS A 89 7.39 0.33 -16.23
C LYS A 89 7.25 -0.63 -17.42
N LYS A 90 6.03 -0.77 -17.96
CA LYS A 90 5.84 -1.55 -19.20
C LYS A 90 6.37 -0.86 -20.46
N SER A 91 6.48 0.46 -20.44
CA SER A 91 7.13 1.27 -21.48
C SER A 91 7.65 2.59 -20.90
N GLU A 92 8.53 3.27 -21.62
CA GLU A 92 9.10 4.58 -21.21
C GLU A 92 8.04 5.68 -21.09
N ASP A 93 6.92 5.56 -21.82
CA ASP A 93 5.81 6.53 -21.80
C ASP A 93 4.97 6.46 -20.51
N VAL A 94 5.10 5.39 -19.73
CA VAL A 94 4.39 5.25 -18.45
C VAL A 94 4.99 6.23 -17.44
N ALA A 95 4.14 7.02 -16.80
CA ALA A 95 4.56 7.93 -15.74
C ALA A 95 5.04 7.17 -14.49
N ASP A 96 5.97 7.76 -13.77
CA ASP A 96 6.33 7.29 -12.42
C ASP A 96 5.12 7.40 -11.48
N PRO A 97 4.98 6.51 -10.48
CA PRO A 97 3.79 6.37 -9.63
C PRO A 97 3.65 7.48 -8.56
N HIS A 98 3.90 8.74 -8.92
CA HIS A 98 3.83 9.88 -8.01
C HIS A 98 2.42 10.10 -7.46
N THR A 99 1.38 9.96 -8.28
CA THR A 99 -0.01 10.11 -7.81
C THR A 99 -0.41 9.00 -6.84
N LEU A 100 0.11 7.79 -7.05
CA LEU A 100 -0.05 6.68 -6.10
C LEU A 100 0.69 6.97 -4.77
N MET A 101 1.85 7.62 -4.83
CA MET A 101 2.57 8.04 -3.61
C MET A 101 1.76 9.08 -2.83
N GLU A 102 1.17 10.07 -3.51
CA GLU A 102 0.27 11.03 -2.88
C GLU A 102 -0.96 10.36 -2.26
N PHE A 103 -1.52 9.34 -2.91
CA PHE A 103 -2.59 8.51 -2.36
C PHE A 103 -2.16 7.83 -1.06
N CYS A 104 -1.00 7.16 -1.02
CA CYS A 104 -0.47 6.54 0.19
C CYS A 104 -0.30 7.54 1.34
N LEU A 105 0.19 8.75 1.05
CA LEU A 105 0.33 9.81 2.05
C LEU A 105 -1.02 10.28 2.60
N LYS A 106 -2.07 10.36 1.78
CA LYS A 106 -3.44 10.68 2.22
C LYS A 106 -3.98 9.58 3.13
N VAL A 107 -3.81 8.31 2.75
CA VAL A 107 -4.20 7.15 3.57
C VAL A 107 -3.47 7.17 4.92
N THR A 108 -2.16 7.44 4.94
CA THR A 108 -1.39 7.55 6.19
C THR A 108 -1.94 8.63 7.12
N LYS A 109 -2.27 9.82 6.60
CA LYS A 109 -2.86 10.90 7.40
C LYS A 109 -4.23 10.53 7.98
N ASP A 110 -5.06 9.84 7.22
CA ASP A 110 -6.37 9.37 7.70
C ASP A 110 -6.21 8.29 8.79
N ILE A 111 -5.20 7.43 8.68
CA ILE A 111 -4.86 6.44 9.71
C ILE A 111 -4.34 7.12 10.99
N GLU A 112 -3.44 8.09 10.85
CA GLU A 112 -2.93 8.90 11.96
C GLU A 112 -4.09 9.57 12.72
N ALA A 113 -4.92 10.34 12.02
CA ALA A 113 -6.06 11.05 12.62
C ALA A 113 -7.05 10.09 13.31
N HIS A 114 -7.19 8.87 12.81
CA HIS A 114 -8.04 7.85 13.43
C HIS A 114 -7.47 7.27 14.73
N HIS A 115 -6.13 7.14 14.84
CA HIS A 115 -5.46 6.58 16.01
C HIS A 115 -5.09 7.60 17.07
N LEU A 116 -5.10 8.90 16.75
CA LEU A 116 -4.94 9.95 17.74
C LEU A 116 -6.11 9.95 18.74
N PRO A 117 -5.87 10.28 20.02
CA PRO A 117 -6.93 10.43 21.01
C PRO A 117 -7.97 11.45 20.52
N LYS A 118 -9.25 11.11 20.65
CA LYS A 118 -10.31 12.09 20.44
C LYS A 118 -10.28 13.08 21.61
N ALA A 119 -10.19 14.36 21.28
CA ALA A 119 -10.34 15.45 22.24
C ALA A 119 -11.75 15.46 22.86
#